data_AF-A0A2R6AYA8-F1
#
_entry.id   AF-A0A2R6AYA8-F1
#
_cell.length_a   1.000
_cell.length_b   1.000
_cell.length_c   1.000
_cell.angle_alpha   90.00
_cell.angle_beta   90.00
_cell.angle_gamma   90.00
#
_symmetry.space_group_name_H-M   'P 1'
#
loop_
_entity.id
_entity.type
_entity.pdbx_description
1 polymer ?
#
loop_
_entity_poly.entity_id
_entity_poly.type
_entity_poly.pdbx_seq_one_letter_code
_entity_poly.pdbx_strand_id
1 'polypeptide(L)'
;MVTSDEYLAKLGVKLLNDLKLAMSGSGAVIVAADHSPYSTLTLKSLLEYSGKTPLIVIDAKGVLRAQPVEGVVYRRLGVGGSAYECP
;
A
#
# COMPACT_ATOMS: atom_id res chain seq x y z
N MET A 1 -15.65 6.34 -6.74
CA MET A 1 -14.48 5.69 -7.36
C MET A 1 -14.08 6.52 -8.57
N VAL A 2 -12.81 6.90 -8.72
CA VAL A 2 -12.32 7.67 -9.88
C VAL A 2 -11.89 6.69 -10.96
N THR A 3 -12.50 6.76 -12.15
CA THR A 3 -12.27 5.80 -13.24
C THR A 3 -11.38 6.36 -14.36
N SER A 4 -11.19 7.68 -14.42
CA SER A 4 -10.27 8.35 -15.33
C SER A 4 -9.75 9.65 -14.72
N ASP A 5 -8.53 10.02 -15.09
CA ASP A 5 -7.91 11.30 -14.76
C ASP A 5 -6.96 11.67 -15.91
N GLU A 6 -7.31 12.71 -16.67
CA GLU A 6 -6.54 13.12 -17.85
C GLU A 6 -5.14 13.63 -17.52
N TYR A 7 -4.97 14.22 -16.33
CA TYR A 7 -3.69 14.73 -15.89
C TYR A 7 -2.74 13.57 -15.56
N LEU A 8 -3.22 12.57 -14.81
CA LEU A 8 -2.44 11.36 -14.50
C LEU A 8 -2.11 10.55 -15.76
N ALA A 9 -3.05 10.45 -16.71
CA ALA A 9 -2.82 9.77 -17.98
C ALA A 9 -1.68 10.44 -18.79
N LYS A 10 -1.62 11.77 -18.81
CA LYS A 10 -0.52 12.53 -19.45
C LYS A 10 0.84 12.30 -18.79
N LEU A 11 0.86 11.96 -17.50
CA LEU A 11 2.06 11.60 -16.75
C LEU A 11 2.45 10.11 -16.89
N GLY A 12 1.72 9.34 -17.70
CA GLY A 12 1.92 7.90 -17.86
C GLY A 12 1.50 7.08 -16.65
N VAL A 13 0.76 7.68 -15.71
CA VAL A 13 0.25 6.99 -14.51
C VAL A 13 -1.00 6.20 -14.89
N LYS A 14 -0.99 4.90 -14.54
CA LYS A 14 -2.14 4.01 -14.76
C LYS A 14 -3.07 4.07 -13.57
N LEU A 15 -4.34 4.43 -13.80
CA LEU A 15 -5.41 4.19 -12.84
C LEU A 15 -5.93 2.77 -13.01
N LEU A 16 -5.99 2.04 -11.90
CA LEU A 16 -6.39 0.64 -11.88
C LEU A 16 -7.50 0.47 -10.85
N ASN A 17 -8.47 -0.37 -11.17
CA ASN A 17 -9.56 -0.76 -10.30
C ASN A 17 -9.30 -2.08 -9.57
N ASP A 18 -8.20 -2.76 -9.90
CA ASP A 18 -7.75 -4.00 -9.29
C ASP A 18 -6.43 -3.74 -8.53
N LEU A 19 -6.47 -3.95 -7.21
CA LEU A 19 -5.32 -3.74 -6.33
C LEU A 19 -4.16 -4.71 -6.61
N LYS A 20 -4.46 -5.96 -7.00
CA LYS A 20 -3.43 -6.96 -7.29
C LYS A 20 -2.64 -6.55 -8.52
N LEU A 21 -3.31 -6.08 -9.56
CA LEU A 21 -2.65 -5.52 -10.75
C LEU A 21 -1.89 -4.24 -10.44
N ALA A 22 -2.44 -3.36 -9.59
CA ALA A 22 -1.78 -2.12 -9.21
C ALA A 22 -0.48 -2.34 -8.43
N MET A 23 -0.39 -3.44 -7.69
CA MET A 23 0.72 -3.73 -6.80
C MET A 23 1.77 -4.66 -7.40
N SER A 24 1.43 -5.43 -8.44
CA SER A 24 2.33 -6.43 -9.01
C SER A 24 3.71 -5.86 -9.38
N GLY A 25 4.77 -6.45 -8.82
CA GLY A 25 6.16 -6.04 -9.02
C GLY A 25 6.58 -4.77 -8.27
N SER A 26 5.71 -4.18 -7.44
CA SER A 26 6.01 -2.97 -6.69
C SER A 26 6.92 -3.27 -5.50
N GLY A 27 8.02 -2.51 -5.36
CA GLY A 27 8.88 -2.57 -4.16
C GLY A 27 8.38 -1.71 -3.00
N ALA A 28 7.44 -0.80 -3.27
CA ALA A 28 6.85 0.09 -2.28
C ALA A 28 5.36 0.29 -2.52
N VAL A 29 4.59 0.43 -1.44
CA VAL A 29 3.16 0.71 -1.43
C VAL A 29 2.90 1.87 -0.48
N ILE A 30 2.19 2.89 -0.96
CA ILE A 30 1.86 4.08 -0.18
C ILE A 30 0.33 4.22 -0.10
N VAL A 31 -0.21 4.18 1.11
CA VAL A 31 -1.64 4.44 1.37
C VAL A 31 -1.81 5.92 1.70
N ALA A 32 -2.23 6.68 0.70
CA ALA A 32 -2.36 8.14 0.80
C ALA A 32 -3.79 8.61 1.11
N ALA A 33 -4.79 7.73 0.97
CA ALA A 33 -6.21 8.03 1.16
C ALA A 33 -6.89 7.00 2.08
N ASP A 34 -7.92 7.41 2.81
CA ASP A 34 -8.61 6.66 3.84
C ASP A 34 -9.92 6.02 3.34
N HIS A 35 -9.83 5.25 2.26
CA HIS A 35 -11.00 4.55 1.74
C HIS A 35 -11.34 3.31 2.56
N SER A 36 -12.63 3.11 2.86
CA SER A 36 -13.12 1.99 3.67
C SER A 36 -12.63 0.60 3.23
N PRO A 37 -12.44 0.29 1.92
CA PRO A 37 -11.92 -1.02 1.51
C PRO A 37 -10.50 -1.30 1.96
N TYR A 38 -9.68 -0.27 2.26
CA TYR A 38 -8.31 -0.46 2.71
C TYR A 38 -8.24 -0.99 4.15
N SER A 39 -9.31 -0.85 4.92
CA SER A 39 -9.41 -1.33 6.31
C SER A 39 -9.43 -2.86 6.45
N THR A 40 -9.56 -3.60 5.35
CA THR A 40 -9.50 -5.07 5.32
C THR A 40 -8.15 -5.58 4.82
N LEU A 41 -7.28 -4.71 4.29
CA LEU A 41 -5.97 -5.07 3.77
C LEU A 41 -4.99 -5.35 4.91
N THR A 42 -4.20 -6.42 4.74
CA THR A 42 -3.15 -6.85 5.68
C THR A 42 -1.78 -6.78 5.02
N LEU A 43 -0.71 -6.63 5.79
CA LEU A 43 0.66 -6.63 5.23
C LEU A 43 0.97 -7.91 4.45
N LYS A 44 0.42 -9.05 4.89
CA LYS A 44 0.54 -10.34 4.20
C LYS A 44 -0.06 -10.27 2.79
N SER A 45 -1.31 -9.81 2.67
CA SER A 45 -1.95 -9.65 1.36
C SER A 45 -1.21 -8.67 0.46
N LEU A 46 -0.66 -7.59 1.01
CA LEU A 46 0.11 -6.62 0.23
C LEU A 46 1.42 -7.22 -0.30
N LEU A 47 2.12 -8.03 0.51
CA LEU A 47 3.32 -8.76 0.10
C LEU A 47 2.99 -9.76 -1.02
N GLU A 48 1.91 -10.53 -0.86
CA GLU A 48 1.44 -11.49 -1.88
C GLU A 48 1.07 -10.81 -3.20
N TYR A 49 0.42 -9.64 -3.16
CA TYR A 49 0.06 -8.90 -4.38
C TYR A 49 1.28 -8.28 -5.07
N SER A 50 2.23 -7.77 -4.28
CA SER A 50 3.49 -7.24 -4.78
C SER A 50 4.34 -8.31 -5.44
N GLY A 51 4.48 -9.47 -4.80
CA GLY A 51 5.42 -10.51 -5.22
C GLY A 51 6.90 -10.11 -5.11
N LYS A 52 7.23 -9.04 -4.37
CA LYS A 52 8.61 -8.64 -4.08
C LYS A 52 8.93 -8.64 -2.59
N THR A 53 10.15 -9.08 -2.29
CA THR A 53 10.74 -9.05 -0.95
C THR A 53 12.13 -8.38 -1.02
N PRO A 54 12.45 -7.37 -0.18
CA PRO A 54 11.56 -6.76 0.81
C PRO A 54 10.48 -5.85 0.16
N LEU A 55 9.32 -5.75 0.81
CA LEU A 55 8.25 -4.79 0.47
C LEU A 55 8.23 -3.65 1.48
N ILE A 56 8.25 -2.40 0.99
CA ILE A 56 8.08 -1.22 1.82
C ILE A 56 6.60 -0.80 1.83
N VAL A 57 5.99 -0.66 3.01
CA VAL A 57 4.61 -0.19 3.15
C VAL A 57 4.56 1.06 4.00
N ILE A 58 4.07 2.15 3.42
CA ILE A 58 3.85 3.43 4.08
C ILE A 58 2.35 3.65 4.22
N ASP A 59 1.84 3.60 5.45
CA ASP A 59 0.45 3.89 5.79
C ASP A 59 0.34 5.30 6.38
N ALA A 60 0.05 6.29 5.52
CA ALA A 60 -0.09 7.69 5.92
C ALA A 60 -1.45 8.01 6.55
N LYS A 61 -2.39 7.05 6.55
CA LYS A 61 -3.75 7.23 7.08
C LYS A 61 -4.07 6.31 8.26
N GLY A 62 -3.21 5.34 8.55
CA GLY A 62 -3.39 4.39 9.63
C GLY A 62 -4.54 3.41 9.41
N VAL A 63 -4.92 3.16 8.16
CA VAL A 63 -6.11 2.35 7.82
C VAL A 63 -5.82 0.87 7.66
N LEU A 64 -4.56 0.45 7.51
CA LEU A 64 -4.23 -0.95 7.31
C LEU A 64 -4.35 -1.78 8.60
N ARG A 65 -4.76 -3.05 8.47
CA ARG A 65 -4.62 -4.06 9.53
C ARG A 65 -3.19 -4.57 9.55
N ALA A 66 -2.30 -3.78 10.15
CA ALA A 66 -0.88 -4.10 10.20
C ALA A 66 -0.57 -5.07 11.34
N GLN A 67 -0.08 -6.26 10.97
CA GLN A 67 0.62 -7.18 11.86
C GLN A 67 2.02 -7.41 11.28
N PRO A 68 3.06 -7.60 12.13
CA PRO A 68 4.40 -8.00 11.69
C PRO A 68 4.38 -9.11 10.63
N VAL A 69 5.08 -8.90 9.51
CA VAL A 69 5.26 -9.88 8.43
C VAL A 69 6.72 -9.82 7.99
N GLU A 70 7.38 -10.98 7.98
CA GLU A 70 8.76 -11.11 7.50
C GLU A 70 8.88 -10.60 6.06
N GLY A 71 9.94 -9.85 5.77
CA GLY A 71 10.14 -9.25 4.46
C GLY A 71 9.27 -8.02 4.17
N VAL A 72 8.53 -7.51 5.15
CA VAL A 72 7.79 -6.24 5.04
C VAL A 72 8.35 -5.19 5.99
N VAL A 73 8.79 -4.06 5.44
CA VAL A 73 9.13 -2.86 6.21
C VAL A 73 7.90 -1.97 6.26
N TYR A 74 7.24 -1.91 7.41
CA TYR A 74 6.04 -1.12 7.61
C TYR A 74 6.33 0.17 8.39
N ARG A 75 5.79 1.29 7.89
CA ARG A 75 5.83 2.60 8.55
C ARG A 75 4.47 3.26 8.51
N ARG A 76 4.10 3.82 9.64
CA ARG A 76 2.91 4.65 9.78
C ARG A 76 3.34 6.11 9.90
N LEU A 77 2.71 7.01 9.14
CA LEU A 77 3.04 8.44 9.15
C LEU A 77 1.81 9.25 9.59
N GLY A 78 2.04 10.32 10.37
CA GLY A 78 1.02 11.34 10.65
C GLY A 78 -0.05 11.00 11.69
N VAL A 79 -0.05 9.80 12.27
CA VAL A 79 -1.09 9.34 13.23
C VAL A 79 -0.56 9.03 14.64
N GLY A 80 0.66 9.43 14.98
CA GLY A 80 1.21 9.27 16.34
C GLY A 80 1.20 7.82 16.83
N GLY A 81 2.00 6.95 16.20
CA GLY A 81 2.10 5.54 16.60
C GLY A 81 3.46 4.94 16.22
N SER A 82 3.91 3.98 17.03
CA SER A 82 5.22 3.35 16.95
C SER A 82 5.45 2.66 15.60
N ALA A 83 6.59 2.95 14.97
CA ALA A 83 7.11 2.18 13.85
C ALA A 83 7.58 0.81 14.35
N TYR A 84 7.34 -0.24 13.57
CA TYR A 84 7.91 -1.56 13.83
C TYR A 84 8.76 -1.97 12.61
N GLU A 85 10.00 -2.36 12.87
CA GLU A 85 10.84 -3.08 11.91
C GLU A 85 10.70 -4.56 12.22
N CYS A 86 10.23 -5.35 11.25
CA CYS A 86 10.40 -6.80 11.33
C CYS A 86 11.84 -7.11 10.90
N PRO A 87 12.57 -7.92 11.69
CA PRO A 87 13.89 -8.40 11.29
C PRO A 87 13.83 -9.21 9.99
#